data_AF-A0A0A9GD44-F1
#
_entry.id   AF-A0A0A9GD44-F1
#
_cell.length_a   1.000
_cell.length_b   1.000
_cell.length_c   1.000
_cell.angle_alpha   90.00
_cell.angle_beta   90.00
_cell.angle_gamma   90.00
#
_symmetry.space_group_name_H-M   'P 1'
#
loop_
_entity.id
_entity.type
_entity.pdbx_description
1 polymer ?
#
loop_
_entity_poly.entity_id
_entity_poly.type
_entity_poly.pdbx_seq_one_letter_code
_entity_poly.pdbx_strand_id
1 'polypeptide(L)' 'MAALRQMGESDLKDMGVPMGPRKKILLAVGPQSK' A
#
# COMPACT_ATOMS: atom_id res chain seq x y z
N MET A 1 -5.94 -3.64 -10.55
CA MET A 1 -4.81 -2.75 -10.17
C MET A 1 -3.59 -3.61 -9.87
N ALA A 2 -2.69 -3.77 -10.85
CA ALA A 2 -1.50 -4.63 -10.71
C ALA A 2 -0.33 -3.93 -10.02
N ALA A 3 -0.15 -2.63 -10.25
CA ALA A 3 0.93 -1.85 -9.64
C ALA A 3 0.76 -1.73 -8.13
N LEU A 4 -0.42 -1.31 -7.67
CA LEU A 4 -0.71 -1.08 -6.25
C LEU A 4 -0.48 -2.31 -5.35
N ARG A 5 -0.61 -3.53 -5.90
CA ARG A 5 -0.35 -4.79 -5.17
C ARG A 5 1.13 -5.11 -5.00
N GLN A 6 1.99 -4.56 -5.86
CA GLN A 6 3.43 -4.74 -5.82
C GLN A 6 4.12 -3.66 -4.98
N MET A 7 3.40 -2.60 -4.62
CA MET A 7 3.92 -1.48 -3.85
C MET A 7 4.01 -1.81 -2.37
N GLY A 8 5.20 -1.63 -1.80
CA GLY A 8 5.48 -1.74 -0.38
C GLY A 8 5.33 -0.42 0.36
N GLU A 9 5.67 -0.45 1.65
CA GLU A 9 5.65 0.75 2.49
C GLU A 9 6.66 1.81 2.02
N SER A 10 7.78 1.40 1.43
CA SER A 10 8.81 2.29 0.89
C SER A 10 8.36 2.99 -0.39
N ASP A 11 7.72 2.27 -1.32
CA ASP A 11 7.23 2.89 -2.58
C ASP A 11 6.17 3.96 -2.29
N LEU A 12 5.29 3.69 -1.32
CA LEU A 12 4.31 4.67 -0.85
C LEU A 12 4.98 5.85 -0.13
N LYS A 13 6.16 5.67 0.48
CA LYS A 13 6.96 6.76 1.05
C LYS A 13 7.49 7.68 0.00
N ASP A 14 8.05 7.11 -1.05
CA ASP A 14 8.74 7.87 -2.07
C ASP A 14 7.75 8.66 -2.93
N MET A 15 6.48 8.20 -3.01
CA MET A 15 5.37 8.98 -3.56
C MET A 15 4.80 10.05 -2.63
N GLY A 16 5.31 10.20 -1.41
CA GLY A 16 4.83 11.20 -0.45
C GLY A 16 3.55 10.81 0.31
N VAL A 17 3.17 9.53 0.34
CA VAL A 17 2.00 9.08 1.12
C VAL A 17 2.33 9.10 2.62
N PRO A 18 1.57 9.83 3.44
CA PRO A 18 1.80 9.87 4.89
C PRO A 18 1.44 8.55 5.57
N MET A 19 1.99 8.32 6.78
CA MET A 19 1.93 7.01 7.47
C MET A 19 0.52 6.46 7.69
N GLY A 20 -0.48 7.32 7.93
CA GLY A 20 -1.88 6.88 8.17
C GLY A 20 -2.54 6.26 6.93
N PRO A 21 -2.66 7.01 5.82
CA PRO A 21 -3.13 6.46 4.55
C PRO A 21 -2.32 5.27 4.05
N ARG A 22 -1.00 5.26 4.29
CA ARG A 22 -0.12 4.19 3.86
C ARG A 22 -0.53 2.81 4.40
N LYS A 23 -0.80 2.73 5.71
CA LYS A 23 -1.25 1.49 6.36
C LYS A 23 -2.61 1.04 5.84
N LYS A 24 -3.51 1.98 5.56
CA LYS A 24 -4.85 1.67 4.98
C LYS A 24 -4.74 1.09 3.59
N ILE A 25 -3.85 1.63 2.75
CA ILE A 25 -3.60 1.11 1.40
C ILE A 25 -3.06 -0.30 1.49
N LEU A 26 -1.95 -0.53 2.22
CA LEU A 26 -1.35 -1.87 2.35
C LEU A 26 -2.34 -2.92 2.87
N LEU A 27 -3.19 -2.57 3.85
CA LEU A 27 -4.27 -3.44 4.33
C LEU A 27 -5.32 -3.75 3.26
N ALA A 28 -5.67 -2.76 2.43
CA ALA A 28 -6.69 -2.92 1.38
C ALA A 28 -6.16 -3.68 0.16
N VAL A 29 -4.87 -3.53 -0.19
CA VAL A 29 -4.26 -4.20 -1.37
C VAL A 29 -3.58 -5.53 -1.04
N GLY A 30 -3.31 -5.81 0.23
CA GLY A 30 -2.76 -7.09 0.67
C GLY A 30 -3.62 -8.29 0.27
N PRO A 31 -3.09 -9.52 0.38
CA PRO A 31 -3.90 -10.72 0.19
C PRO A 31 -5.01 -10.71 1.23
N GLN A 32 -6.22 -10.37 0.81
CA GLN A 32 -7.42 -10.63 1.61
C GLN A 32 -7.47 -12.14 1.80
N SER A 33 -7.26 -12.63 3.02
CA SER A 33 -7.70 -13.97 3.38
C SER A 33 -9.18 -14.04 2.99
N LYS A 34 -9.49 -14.93 2.05
CA LYS A 34 -10.87 -15.29 1.74
C LYS A 34 -11.53 -15.91 2.96
#